data_AF-A0A3L6GDD9-F1
#
_entry.id   AF-A0A3L6GDD9-F1
#
_cell.length_a   1.000
_cell.length_b   1.000
_cell.length_c   1.000
_cell.angle_alpha   90.00
_cell.angle_beta   90.00
_cell.angle_gamma   90.00
#
_symmetry.space_group_name_H-M   'P 1'
#
loop_
_entity.id
_entity.type
_entity.pdbx_description
1 polymer ?
#
loop_
_entity_poly.entity_id
_entity_poly.type
_entity_poly.pdbx_seq_one_letter_code
_entity_poly.pdbx_strand_id
1 'polypeptide(L)'
;MTHMFPREGASSSSTSMSSQRSETHDDRMIAMVLSEEYAKLDGAMAKRLTNLTSIPHVPRINTYFPTYSDATMDHYRLLDRLNAYGLFEVRVSGDGNCQFRALSDQLYRSPDYHKHVRKEIVKQLKKCNTLYEGYVPMKYKKYCKKMKKSGEWGDHVTLQAAADKCI
;
A
#
# COMPACT_ATOMS: atom_id res chain seq x y z
N MET A 1 -33.26 -1.88 -59.08
CA MET A 1 -34.38 -2.75 -58.67
C MET A 1 -34.47 -2.72 -57.15
N THR A 2 -35.57 -2.17 -56.67
CA THR A 2 -35.96 -2.04 -55.26
C THR A 2 -36.65 -3.32 -54.77
N HIS A 3 -36.30 -3.83 -53.59
CA HIS A 3 -37.15 -4.73 -52.82
C HIS A 3 -37.13 -4.36 -51.34
N MET A 4 -38.32 -4.36 -50.74
CA MET A 4 -38.66 -3.93 -49.38
C MET A 4 -38.49 -5.02 -48.32
N PHE A 5 -38.43 -4.56 -47.06
CA PHE A 5 -38.30 -5.16 -45.72
C PHE A 5 -39.20 -6.37 -45.35
N PRO A 6 -38.95 -7.07 -44.21
CA PRO A 6 -39.55 -6.65 -42.94
C PRO A 6 -38.62 -6.75 -41.70
N ARG A 7 -39.19 -6.46 -40.54
CA ARG A 7 -38.65 -5.84 -39.31
C ARG A 7 -38.81 -6.78 -38.12
N GLU A 8 -37.75 -7.05 -37.35
CA GLU A 8 -37.75 -7.51 -35.95
C GLU A 8 -36.43 -6.98 -35.33
N GLY A 9 -36.31 -6.36 -34.15
CA GLY A 9 -37.11 -6.46 -32.94
C GLY A 9 -36.30 -7.11 -31.81
N ALA A 10 -35.17 -6.55 -31.36
CA ALA A 10 -34.60 -6.90 -30.05
C ALA A 10 -33.62 -5.84 -29.54
N SER A 11 -34.04 -5.14 -28.47
CA SER A 11 -33.16 -4.42 -27.56
C SER A 11 -32.28 -5.44 -26.82
N SER A 12 -30.96 -5.31 -26.87
CA SER A 12 -30.05 -6.05 -25.99
C SER A 12 -29.34 -5.07 -25.08
N SER A 13 -29.97 -4.80 -23.95
CA SER A 13 -29.30 -4.30 -22.76
C SER A 13 -28.51 -5.46 -22.15
N SER A 14 -27.18 -5.43 -22.23
CA SER A 14 -26.32 -6.35 -21.49
C SER A 14 -25.88 -5.69 -20.18
N THR A 15 -26.55 -6.06 -19.10
CA THR A 15 -26.23 -5.76 -17.71
C THR A 15 -24.98 -6.56 -17.28
N SER A 16 -23.81 -5.93 -17.32
CA SER A 16 -22.57 -6.52 -16.78
C SER A 16 -22.37 -6.12 -15.31
N MET A 17 -23.19 -6.68 -14.42
CA MET A 17 -23.11 -6.41 -12.97
C MET A 17 -22.90 -7.70 -12.17
N SER A 18 -21.87 -8.51 -12.45
CA SER A 18 -21.54 -9.63 -11.55
C SER A 18 -20.10 -10.21 -11.61
N SER A 19 -19.08 -9.47 -12.06
CA SER A 19 -17.70 -10.01 -12.06
C SER A 19 -16.79 -9.49 -10.95
N GLN A 20 -17.18 -8.46 -10.19
CA GLN A 20 -16.27 -7.81 -9.23
C GLN A 20 -16.30 -8.39 -7.80
N ARG A 21 -17.24 -9.29 -7.47
CA ARG A 21 -17.44 -9.75 -6.09
C ARG A 21 -16.61 -10.98 -5.72
N SER A 22 -16.27 -11.85 -6.68
CA SER A 22 -15.51 -13.09 -6.43
C SER A 22 -14.01 -12.84 -6.24
N GLU A 23 -13.38 -12.07 -7.14
CA GLU A 23 -11.92 -11.83 -7.11
C GLU A 23 -11.41 -11.34 -5.74
N THR A 24 -12.12 -10.39 -5.13
CA THR A 24 -11.67 -9.78 -3.87
C THR A 24 -11.79 -10.66 -2.63
N HIS A 25 -12.60 -11.73 -2.69
CA HIS A 25 -12.73 -12.67 -1.58
C HIS A 25 -11.57 -13.67 -1.61
N ASP A 26 -11.26 -14.19 -2.78
CA ASP A 26 -10.15 -15.13 -2.98
C ASP A 26 -8.82 -14.45 -2.67
N ASP A 27 -8.62 -13.20 -3.14
CA ASP A 27 -7.47 -12.37 -2.78
C ASP A 27 -7.29 -12.22 -1.27
N ARG A 28 -8.40 -12.14 -0.52
CA ARG A 28 -8.38 -11.98 0.94
C ARG A 28 -7.98 -13.28 1.63
N MET A 29 -8.46 -14.42 1.15
CA MET A 29 -8.11 -15.72 1.73
C MET A 29 -6.63 -16.03 1.47
N ILE A 30 -6.15 -15.74 0.26
CA ILE A 30 -4.73 -15.87 -0.10
C ILE A 30 -3.87 -14.95 0.76
N ALA A 31 -4.24 -13.67 0.87
CA ALA A 31 -3.57 -12.72 1.73
C ALA A 31 -3.44 -13.23 3.18
N MET A 32 -4.53 -13.72 3.76
CA MET A 32 -4.55 -14.22 5.14
C MET A 32 -3.60 -15.41 5.35
N VAL A 33 -3.59 -16.37 4.41
CA VAL A 33 -2.69 -17.54 4.48
C VAL A 33 -1.23 -17.11 4.38
N LEU A 34 -0.91 -16.20 3.45
CA LEU A 34 0.45 -15.68 3.29
C LEU A 34 0.94 -14.95 4.56
N SER A 35 0.08 -14.14 5.19
CA SER A 35 0.47 -13.44 6.43
C SER A 35 0.80 -14.40 7.58
N GLU A 36 0.03 -15.46 7.78
CA GLU A 36 0.31 -16.44 8.85
C GLU A 36 1.63 -17.19 8.64
N GLU A 37 1.94 -17.55 7.38
CA GLU A 37 3.19 -18.23 7.04
C GLU A 37 4.41 -17.32 7.26
N TYR A 38 4.31 -16.06 6.84
CA TYR A 38 5.42 -15.10 6.93
C TYR A 38 5.62 -14.51 8.32
N ALA A 39 4.60 -14.45 9.17
CA ALA A 39 4.75 -13.96 10.55
C ALA A 39 5.82 -14.72 11.35
N LYS A 40 5.98 -16.03 11.10
CA LYS A 40 7.02 -16.87 11.73
C LYS A 40 8.43 -16.49 11.27
N LEU A 41 8.59 -16.17 9.99
CA LEU A 41 9.86 -15.72 9.40
C LEU A 41 10.23 -14.33 9.89
N ASP A 42 9.26 -13.41 9.96
CA ASP A 42 9.48 -12.04 10.43
C ASP A 42 9.90 -11.99 11.90
N GLY A 43 9.38 -12.88 12.75
CA GLY A 43 9.82 -13.00 14.14
C GLY A 43 11.33 -13.35 14.29
N ALA A 44 11.88 -14.14 13.38
CA ALA A 44 13.32 -14.44 13.35
C ALA A 44 14.14 -13.23 12.84
N MET A 45 13.63 -12.52 11.84
CA MET A 45 14.25 -11.29 11.31
C MET A 45 14.27 -10.17 12.36
N ALA A 46 13.17 -9.97 13.09
CA ALA A 46 13.07 -8.97 14.15
C ALA A 46 14.12 -9.23 15.25
N LYS A 47 14.30 -10.48 15.68
CA LYS A 47 15.35 -10.87 16.63
C LYS A 47 16.76 -10.62 16.11
N ARG A 48 16.99 -10.72 14.80
CA ARG A 48 18.28 -10.38 14.19
C ARG A 48 18.51 -8.87 14.26
N LEU A 49 17.51 -8.08 13.88
CA LEU A 49 17.56 -6.62 13.88
C LEU A 49 17.84 -6.03 15.27
N THR A 50 17.28 -6.60 16.34
CA THR A 50 17.50 -6.12 17.72
C THR A 50 18.95 -6.27 18.20
N ASN A 51 19.74 -7.13 17.54
CA ASN A 51 21.15 -7.38 17.91
C ASN A 51 22.14 -6.66 16.99
N LEU A 52 21.68 -5.83 16.05
CA LEU A 52 22.55 -5.12 15.13
C LEU A 52 23.14 -3.87 15.78
N THR A 53 24.45 -3.69 15.62
CA THR A 53 25.17 -2.52 16.10
C THR A 53 24.67 -1.28 15.36
N SER A 54 24.28 -0.25 16.11
CA SER A 54 23.82 1.01 15.51
C SER A 54 24.96 1.66 14.73
N ILE A 55 24.77 1.89 13.43
CA ILE A 55 25.70 2.66 12.59
C ILE A 55 25.44 4.14 12.85
N PRO A 56 26.39 4.90 13.45
CA PRO A 56 26.21 6.32 13.69
C PRO A 56 25.77 7.06 12.43
N HIS A 57 24.81 7.96 12.59
CA HIS A 57 24.31 8.78 11.51
C HIS A 57 24.14 10.20 12.01
N VAL A 58 24.62 11.16 11.23
CA VAL A 58 24.32 12.57 11.45
C VAL A 58 23.27 12.97 10.43
N PRO A 59 22.01 13.20 10.86
CA PRO A 59 20.97 13.67 9.95
C PRO A 59 21.39 14.98 9.29
N ARG A 60 21.16 15.10 7.99
CA ARG A 60 21.34 16.35 7.25
C ARG A 60 19.97 16.91 6.92
N ILE A 61 19.77 18.20 7.20
CA ILE A 61 18.57 18.92 6.79
C ILE A 61 18.85 19.45 5.37
N ASN A 62 18.07 18.99 4.40
CA ASN A 62 18.15 19.52 3.04
C ASN A 62 17.55 20.93 3.02
N THR A 63 18.37 21.93 2.70
CA THR A 63 17.95 23.33 2.56
C THR A 63 17.50 23.67 1.15
N TYR A 64 17.89 22.85 0.17
CA TYR A 64 17.53 22.95 -1.24
C TYR A 64 17.22 21.56 -1.80
N PHE A 65 16.60 21.50 -2.98
CA PHE A 65 16.41 20.25 -3.69
C PHE A 65 17.79 19.68 -4.07
N PRO A 66 18.12 18.43 -3.67
CA PRO A 66 19.42 17.85 -3.94
C PRO A 66 19.66 17.79 -5.45
N THR A 67 20.92 17.98 -5.85
CA THR A 67 21.30 17.74 -7.24
C THR A 67 21.15 16.25 -7.57
N TYR A 68 21.11 15.91 -8.85
CA TYR A 68 21.07 14.49 -9.26
C TYR A 68 22.26 13.69 -8.68
N SER A 69 23.45 14.30 -8.65
CA SER A 69 24.65 13.70 -8.05
C SER A 69 24.46 13.45 -6.56
N ASP A 70 23.95 14.44 -5.82
CA ASP A 70 23.73 14.31 -4.37
C ASP A 70 22.68 13.24 -4.06
N ALA A 71 21.56 13.23 -4.79
CA ALA A 71 20.52 12.21 -4.66
C ALA A 71 21.06 10.80 -4.95
N THR A 72 21.94 10.67 -5.93
CA THR A 72 22.60 9.39 -6.27
C THR A 72 23.52 8.93 -5.14
N MET A 73 24.33 9.84 -4.56
CA MET A 73 25.18 9.51 -3.42
C MET A 73 24.37 9.13 -2.17
N ASP A 74 23.26 9.84 -1.91
CA ASP A 74 22.34 9.50 -0.82
C ASP A 74 21.72 8.11 -1.01
N HIS A 75 21.39 7.74 -2.25
CA HIS A 75 20.90 6.40 -2.57
C HIS A 75 21.97 5.33 -2.32
N TYR A 76 23.22 5.55 -2.75
CA TYR A 76 24.31 4.61 -2.42
C TYR A 76 24.50 4.44 -0.91
N ARG A 77 24.47 5.54 -0.16
CA ARG A 77 24.55 5.49 1.31
C ARG A 77 23.41 4.69 1.94
N LEU A 78 22.20 4.75 1.37
CA LEU A 78 21.08 3.90 1.79
C LEU A 78 21.36 2.43 1.49
N LEU A 79 21.83 2.10 0.28
CA LEU A 79 22.14 0.73 -0.12
C LEU A 79 23.22 0.10 0.77
N ASP A 80 24.28 0.83 1.09
CA ASP A 80 25.33 0.36 2.00
C ASP A 80 24.78 0.01 3.38
N ARG A 81 23.86 0.84 3.92
CA ARG A 81 23.22 0.58 5.21
C ARG A 81 22.27 -0.61 5.17
N LEU A 82 21.49 -0.75 4.10
CA LEU A 82 20.63 -1.92 3.93
C LEU A 82 21.47 -3.20 3.88
N ASN A 83 22.56 -3.19 3.12
CA ASN A 83 23.47 -4.33 3.00
C ASN A 83 24.11 -4.70 4.35
N ALA A 84 24.53 -3.71 5.15
CA ALA A 84 25.07 -3.94 6.48
C ALA A 84 24.10 -4.67 7.43
N TYR A 85 22.80 -4.57 7.19
CA TYR A 85 21.75 -5.26 7.95
C TYR A 85 21.20 -6.51 7.24
N GLY A 86 21.77 -6.88 6.09
CA GLY A 86 21.29 -7.97 5.23
C GLY A 86 19.87 -7.72 4.72
N LEU A 87 19.55 -6.46 4.44
CA LEU A 87 18.32 -5.99 3.82
C LEU A 87 18.61 -5.50 2.40
N PHE A 88 17.57 -5.34 1.59
CA PHE A 88 17.67 -4.78 0.25
C PHE A 88 16.43 -3.95 -0.07
N GLU A 89 16.57 -3.04 -1.04
CA GLU A 89 15.46 -2.23 -1.52
C GLU A 89 14.63 -3.02 -2.54
N VAL A 90 13.31 -3.06 -2.34
CA VAL A 90 12.35 -3.57 -3.32
C VAL A 90 11.67 -2.38 -3.98
N ARG A 91 11.85 -2.22 -5.30
CA ARG A 91 11.20 -1.16 -6.05
C ARG A 91 9.72 -1.49 -6.25
N VAL A 92 8.86 -0.55 -5.91
CA VAL A 92 7.43 -0.56 -6.23
C VAL A 92 7.09 0.56 -7.21
N SER A 93 5.93 0.47 -7.86
CA SER A 93 5.46 1.55 -8.76
C SER A 93 5.35 2.89 -8.01
N GLY A 94 5.93 3.94 -8.59
CA GLY A 94 5.85 5.32 -8.09
C GLY A 94 4.51 5.99 -8.38
N ASP A 95 3.39 5.30 -8.14
CA ASP A 95 2.03 5.82 -8.27
C ASP A 95 1.49 6.25 -6.90
N GLY A 96 0.27 6.82 -6.87
CA GLY A 96 -0.39 7.17 -5.61
C GLY A 96 -0.80 5.97 -4.74
N ASN A 97 -0.41 4.74 -5.09
CA ASN A 97 -0.58 3.55 -4.28
C ASN A 97 0.73 3.03 -3.69
N CYS A 98 1.87 3.68 -3.96
CA CYS A 98 3.21 3.21 -3.58
C CYS A 98 3.32 2.78 -2.11
N GLN A 99 2.79 3.55 -1.15
CA GLN A 99 2.83 3.19 0.26
C GLN A 99 2.08 1.87 0.54
N PHE A 100 0.90 1.69 -0.06
CA PHE A 100 0.11 0.46 0.11
C PHE A 100 0.72 -0.73 -0.62
N ARG A 101 1.42 -0.50 -1.74
CA ARG A 101 2.19 -1.53 -2.45
C ARG A 101 3.38 -1.98 -1.62
N ALA A 102 4.12 -1.05 -1.01
CA ALA A 102 5.21 -1.35 -0.10
C ALA A 102 4.72 -2.13 1.13
N LEU A 103 3.61 -1.72 1.74
CA LEU A 103 3.00 -2.47 2.85
C LEU A 103 2.53 -3.86 2.40
N SER A 104 1.94 -3.98 1.21
CA SER A 104 1.52 -5.26 0.63
C SER A 104 2.72 -6.20 0.42
N ASP A 105 3.82 -5.68 -0.09
CA ASP A 105 5.06 -6.43 -0.25
C ASP A 105 5.61 -6.92 1.11
N GLN A 106 5.60 -6.07 2.13
CA GLN A 106 6.06 -6.47 3.46
C GLN A 106 5.15 -7.52 4.14
N LEU A 107 3.84 -7.47 3.91
CA LEU A 107 2.88 -8.39 4.53
C LEU A 107 2.66 -9.69 3.75
N TYR A 108 2.74 -9.64 2.43
CA TYR A 108 2.34 -10.73 1.53
C TYR A 108 3.41 -11.13 0.51
N ARG A 109 4.60 -10.50 0.56
CA ARG A 109 5.68 -10.68 -0.43
C ARG A 109 5.24 -10.40 -1.88
N SER A 110 4.18 -9.61 -2.04
CA SER A 110 3.67 -9.16 -3.33
C SER A 110 3.04 -7.78 -3.20
N PRO A 111 3.34 -6.83 -4.11
CA PRO A 111 2.71 -5.51 -4.13
C PRO A 111 1.27 -5.52 -4.65
N ASP A 112 0.76 -6.65 -5.15
CA ASP A 112 -0.53 -6.73 -5.86
C ASP A 112 -1.74 -6.65 -4.94
N TYR A 113 -1.59 -7.03 -3.67
CA TYR A 113 -2.64 -6.95 -2.66
C TYR A 113 -2.82 -5.54 -2.05
N HIS A 114 -2.19 -4.51 -2.63
CA HIS A 114 -2.27 -3.12 -2.15
C HIS A 114 -3.70 -2.57 -2.00
N LYS A 115 -4.66 -3.04 -2.82
CA LYS A 115 -6.08 -2.69 -2.71
C LYS A 115 -6.69 -3.22 -1.41
N HIS A 116 -6.33 -4.46 -1.05
CA HIS A 116 -6.76 -5.10 0.19
C HIS A 116 -6.17 -4.36 1.40
N VAL A 117 -4.86 -4.09 1.37
CA VAL A 117 -4.17 -3.31 2.41
C VAL A 117 -4.83 -1.95 2.63
N ARG A 118 -5.05 -1.18 1.56
CA ARG A 118 -5.74 0.13 1.65
C ARG A 118 -7.13 -0.01 2.29
N LYS A 119 -7.89 -1.04 1.91
CA LYS A 119 -9.24 -1.28 2.44
C LYS A 119 -9.23 -1.52 3.94
N GLU A 120 -8.33 -2.36 4.45
CA GLU A 120 -8.24 -2.65 5.90
C GLU A 120 -7.72 -1.45 6.70
N ILE A 121 -6.75 -0.69 6.17
CA ILE A 121 -6.29 0.56 6.79
C ILE A 121 -7.42 1.58 6.89
N VAL A 122 -8.17 1.82 5.80
CA VAL A 122 -9.30 2.76 5.80
C VAL A 122 -10.42 2.30 6.74
N LYS A 123 -10.58 0.99 6.93
CA LYS A 123 -11.52 0.43 7.90
C LYS A 123 -11.05 0.66 9.34
N GLN A 124 -9.77 0.50 9.64
CA GLN A 124 -9.17 0.87 10.94
C GLN A 124 -9.38 2.36 11.24
N LEU A 125 -9.03 3.23 10.29
CA LEU A 125 -9.20 4.69 10.40
C LEU A 125 -10.64 5.07 10.76
N LYS A 126 -11.63 4.44 10.10
CA LYS A 126 -13.04 4.71 10.39
C LYS A 126 -13.51 4.15 11.72
N LYS A 127 -13.03 2.97 12.12
CA LYS A 127 -13.46 2.29 13.35
C LYS A 127 -12.89 2.99 14.58
N CYS A 128 -11.65 3.45 14.53
CA CYS A 128 -10.91 4.01 15.65
C CYS A 128 -10.58 5.49 15.41
N ASN A 129 -11.53 6.25 14.87
CA ASN A 129 -11.32 7.64 14.41
C ASN A 129 -10.72 8.56 15.48
N THR A 130 -11.11 8.39 16.74
CA THR A 130 -10.65 9.19 17.89
C THR A 130 -9.14 9.15 18.09
N LEU A 131 -8.47 8.07 17.67
CA LEU A 131 -7.01 7.93 17.77
C LEU A 131 -6.28 8.77 16.71
N TYR A 132 -6.92 9.08 15.59
CA TYR A 132 -6.27 9.62 14.40
C TYR A 132 -6.71 11.03 14.06
N GLU A 133 -7.94 11.42 14.43
CA GLU A 133 -8.55 12.67 13.99
C GLU A 133 -7.73 13.92 14.35
N GLY A 134 -7.08 13.93 15.52
CA GLY A 134 -6.23 15.04 15.96
C GLY A 134 -4.99 15.29 15.09
N TYR A 135 -4.56 14.31 14.28
CA TYR A 135 -3.40 14.41 13.40
C TYR A 135 -3.78 14.82 11.96
N VAL A 136 -5.07 14.95 11.68
CA VAL A 136 -5.57 15.26 10.33
C VAL A 136 -6.02 16.72 10.28
N PRO A 137 -5.39 17.59 9.46
CA PRO A 137 -5.69 19.04 9.41
C PRO A 137 -7.00 19.37 8.68
N MET A 138 -7.83 18.38 8.36
CA MET A 138 -9.10 18.55 7.66
C MET A 138 -10.21 17.74 8.33
N LYS A 139 -11.46 18.01 7.97
CA LYS A 139 -12.61 17.22 8.45
C LYS A 139 -12.37 15.72 8.23
N TYR A 140 -12.32 14.95 9.30
CA TYR A 140 -11.88 13.55 9.28
C TYR A 140 -12.70 12.66 8.33
N LYS A 141 -14.02 12.91 8.25
CA LYS A 141 -14.91 12.23 7.29
C LYS A 141 -14.50 12.48 5.83
N LYS A 142 -14.00 13.67 5.50
CA LYS A 142 -13.48 14.01 4.16
C LYS A 142 -12.17 13.28 3.91
N TYR A 143 -11.27 13.26 4.89
CA TYR A 143 -10.01 12.51 4.84
C TYR A 143 -10.24 11.02 4.56
N CYS A 144 -11.09 10.34 5.34
CA CYS A 144 -11.43 8.93 5.12
C CYS A 144 -12.05 8.64 3.74
N LYS A 145 -12.82 9.59 3.19
CA LYS A 145 -13.39 9.48 1.84
C LYS A 145 -12.31 9.59 0.75
N LYS A 146 -11.35 10.50 0.92
CA LYS A 146 -10.18 10.63 0.03
C LYS A 146 -9.34 9.37 0.10
N MET A 147 -8.98 8.92 1.30
CA MET A 147 -8.06 7.78 1.49
C MET A 147 -8.60 6.44 0.96
N LYS A 148 -9.94 6.31 0.85
CA LYS A 148 -10.59 5.16 0.20
C LYS A 148 -10.29 5.08 -1.31
N LYS A 149 -10.00 6.20 -1.98
CA LYS A 149 -9.80 6.24 -3.44
C LYS A 149 -8.46 5.62 -3.82
N SER A 150 -8.46 4.78 -4.85
CA SER A 150 -7.21 4.30 -5.45
C SER A 150 -6.39 5.48 -5.98
N GLY A 151 -5.08 5.45 -5.79
CA GLY A 151 -4.18 6.52 -6.17
C GLY A 151 -4.15 7.73 -5.22
N GLU A 152 -4.94 7.74 -4.13
CA GLU A 152 -4.72 8.73 -3.07
C GLU A 152 -3.47 8.36 -2.27
N TRP A 153 -2.53 9.29 -2.18
CA TRP A 153 -1.27 9.12 -1.48
C TRP A 153 -1.50 8.84 0.01
N GLY A 154 -0.82 7.83 0.54
CA GLY A 154 -0.77 7.58 1.97
C GLY A 154 0.11 8.62 2.68
N ASP A 155 -0.05 8.73 4.00
CA ASP A 155 0.69 9.63 4.87
C ASP A 155 1.15 8.89 6.13
N HIS A 156 1.58 9.63 7.16
CA HIS A 156 2.00 9.04 8.43
C HIS A 156 0.82 8.44 9.21
N VAL A 157 -0.40 8.95 9.03
CA VAL A 157 -1.60 8.46 9.73
C VAL A 157 -2.03 7.11 9.16
N THR A 158 -1.90 6.89 7.84
CA THR A 158 -2.13 5.57 7.26
C THR A 158 -1.09 4.55 7.67
N LEU A 159 0.17 4.95 7.88
CA LEU A 159 1.21 4.06 8.43
C LEU A 159 0.89 3.66 9.87
N GLN A 160 0.50 4.62 10.71
CA GLN A 160 0.10 4.32 12.09
C GLN A 160 -1.12 3.39 12.12
N ALA A 161 -2.14 3.67 11.30
CA ALA A 161 -3.32 2.81 11.23
C ALA A 161 -3.00 1.41 10.67
N ALA A 162 -2.03 1.28 9.76
CA ALA A 162 -1.55 -0.03 9.31
C ALA A 162 -0.92 -0.82 10.45
N ALA A 163 -0.05 -0.16 11.24
CA ALA A 163 0.57 -0.76 12.42
C ALA A 163 -0.47 -1.12 13.49
N ASP A 164 -1.40 -0.23 13.85
CA ASP A 164 -2.42 -0.52 14.87
C ASP A 164 -3.42 -1.59 14.43
N LYS A 165 -3.68 -1.69 13.13
CA LYS A 165 -4.58 -2.70 12.59
C LYS A 165 -4.03 -4.10 12.84
N CYS A 166 -2.70 -4.25 12.85
CA CYS A 166 -1.93 -5.51 12.74
C CYS A 166 -2.77 -6.62 12.10
N ILE A 167 -2.71 -6.67 10.77
CA ILE A 167 -2.96 -7.89 10.00
C ILE A 167 -1.83 -8.86 10.34
#